data_AF-A0A654IMW7-F1
#
_entry.id   AF-A0A654IMW7-F1
#
_cell.length_a   1.000
_cell.length_b   1.000
_cell.length_c   1.000
_cell.angle_alpha   90.00
_cell.angle_beta   90.00
_cell.angle_gamma   90.00
#
_symmetry.space_group_name_H-M   'P 1'
#
loop_
_entity.id
_entity.type
_entity.pdbx_description
1 polymer ?
#
loop_
_entity_poly.entity_id
_entity_poly.type
_entity_poly.pdbx_seq_one_letter_code
_entity_poly.pdbx_strand_id
1 'polypeptide(L)'
;MKLIDKIKNFFNNIKSCFTTKPKVIIRDKVKAIETKTNSEENKEKLDQKSNVQSSETYTDISNNSEYINKRAILDSQNEFKLKVISNKSEALEQLADIKNTFKNCTDCLNIYKKNLDDMKLKILRLKKHIDHNYGFLGEEKEYQDYVFIDNIETYSQTDEMAGLKLVNKLEDHFNKYSNYDIDYFVPCTNHKDLIDKYKLLSIKVQDLDKIISN
;
A
#
# COMPACT_ATOMS: atom_id res chain seq x y z
N MET A 1 -16.04 -15.58 -11.38
CA MET A 1 -14.58 -15.39 -11.28
C MET A 1 -14.19 -15.54 -9.81
N LYS A 2 -13.32 -16.48 -9.45
CA LYS A 2 -13.06 -16.82 -8.04
C LYS A 2 -12.17 -15.74 -7.40
N LEU A 3 -12.33 -15.49 -6.10
CA LEU A 3 -11.56 -14.49 -5.34
C LEU A 3 -10.04 -14.62 -5.53
N ILE A 4 -9.57 -15.87 -5.67
CA ILE A 4 -8.18 -16.23 -5.95
C ILE A 4 -7.70 -15.66 -7.30
N ASP A 5 -8.57 -15.62 -8.32
CA ASP A 5 -8.22 -15.09 -9.64
C ASP A 5 -8.09 -13.56 -9.60
N LYS A 6 -8.92 -12.87 -8.79
CA LYS A 6 -8.82 -11.43 -8.56
C LYS A 6 -7.50 -11.06 -7.86
N ILE A 7 -7.14 -11.79 -6.80
CA ILE A 7 -5.89 -11.56 -6.05
C ILE A 7 -4.66 -11.81 -6.93
N LYS A 8 -4.66 -12.90 -7.72
CA LYS A 8 -3.57 -13.18 -8.68
C LYS A 8 -3.41 -12.06 -9.71
N ASN A 9 -4.52 -11.55 -10.25
CA ASN A 9 -4.49 -10.45 -11.21
C ASN A 9 -3.98 -9.15 -10.57
N PHE A 10 -4.34 -8.86 -9.32
CA PHE A 10 -3.83 -7.69 -8.59
C PHE A 10 -2.31 -7.73 -8.40
N PHE A 11 -1.74 -8.85 -7.93
CA PHE A 11 -0.29 -8.99 -7.77
C PHE A 11 0.46 -8.92 -9.11
N ASN A 12 -0.15 -9.42 -10.19
CA ASN A 12 0.42 -9.31 -11.53
C ASN A 12 0.38 -7.87 -12.06
N ASN A 13 -0.72 -7.15 -11.84
CA ASN A 13 -0.86 -5.74 -12.23
C ASN A 13 0.10 -4.84 -11.44
N ILE A 14 0.24 -5.05 -10.13
CA ILE A 14 1.22 -4.33 -9.31
C ILE A 14 2.64 -4.57 -9.80
N LYS A 15 3.03 -5.81 -10.08
CA LYS A 15 4.37 -6.11 -10.64
C LYS A 15 4.64 -5.34 -11.94
N SER A 16 3.63 -5.19 -12.79
CA SER A 16 3.76 -4.45 -14.06
C SER A 16 4.00 -2.94 -13.86
N CYS A 17 3.55 -2.36 -12.74
CA CYS A 17 3.76 -0.94 -12.42
C CYS A 17 5.16 -0.62 -11.90
N PHE A 18 5.95 -1.61 -11.46
CA PHE A 18 7.26 -1.41 -10.85
C PHE A 18 8.45 -1.88 -11.69
N THR A 19 8.24 -2.49 -12.86
CA THR A 19 9.34 -2.96 -13.72
C THR A 19 9.57 -2.05 -14.92
N THR A 20 10.46 -1.06 -14.78
CA THR A 20 11.10 -0.40 -15.93
C THR A 20 12.54 -0.90 -16.09
N LYS A 21 12.78 -1.63 -17.21
CA LYS A 21 14.04 -1.98 -17.92
C LYS A 21 14.77 -3.28 -17.51
N PRO A 22 15.60 -3.85 -18.41
CA PRO A 22 15.32 -4.29 -19.79
C PRO A 22 15.47 -5.83 -19.93
N LYS A 23 14.98 -6.38 -21.05
CA LYS A 23 15.08 -7.81 -21.41
C LYS A 23 16.52 -8.32 -21.36
N VAL A 24 16.80 -9.26 -20.46
CA VAL A 24 17.90 -10.22 -20.61
C VAL A 24 17.26 -11.57 -20.91
N ILE A 25 17.50 -12.07 -22.12
CA ILE A 25 17.11 -13.41 -22.55
C ILE A 25 18.17 -14.37 -22.01
N ILE A 26 17.79 -15.26 -21.10
CA ILE A 26 18.52 -16.52 -20.89
C ILE A 26 17.49 -17.64 -20.94
N ARG A 27 17.62 -18.47 -21.97
CA ARG A 27 16.94 -19.75 -22.11
C ARG A 27 17.64 -20.74 -21.18
N ASP A 28 16.87 -21.48 -20.39
CA ASP A 28 16.93 -22.95 -20.42
C ASP A 28 15.70 -23.55 -19.73
N LYS A 29 15.06 -24.47 -20.46
CA LYS A 29 13.88 -25.23 -20.05
C LYS A 29 14.32 -26.44 -19.23
N VAL A 30 13.76 -26.63 -18.05
CA VAL A 30 13.73 -27.96 -17.39
C VAL A 30 12.40 -28.62 -17.69
N LYS A 31 12.49 -29.84 -18.25
CA LYS A 31 11.39 -30.68 -18.76
C LYS A 31 10.49 -31.21 -17.65
N ALA A 32 9.20 -31.33 -17.96
CA ALA A 32 8.23 -32.10 -17.20
C ALA A 32 8.53 -33.61 -17.29
N ILE A 33 8.34 -34.33 -16.18
CA ILE A 33 8.41 -35.79 -16.13
C ILE A 33 7.03 -36.33 -16.55
N GLU A 34 6.99 -36.96 -17.71
CA GLU A 34 5.86 -37.77 -18.19
C GLU A 34 5.97 -39.19 -17.60
N THR A 35 5.01 -39.61 -16.78
CA THR A 35 4.81 -41.02 -16.46
C THR A 35 3.97 -41.67 -17.56
N LYS A 36 4.65 -42.47 -18.38
CA LYS A 36 4.10 -43.25 -19.48
C LYS A 36 3.14 -44.32 -18.98
N THR A 37 1.93 -44.33 -19.53
CA THR A 37 1.12 -45.54 -19.76
C THR A 37 1.90 -46.51 -20.64
N ASN A 38 2.06 -47.75 -20.20
CA ASN A 38 2.27 -48.91 -21.06
C ASN A 38 1.32 -50.02 -20.62
N SER A 39 0.62 -50.52 -21.63
CA SER A 39 -0.31 -51.63 -21.65
C SER A 39 0.40 -52.99 -21.64
N GLU A 40 -0.41 -53.99 -21.25
CA GLU A 40 -0.35 -55.41 -21.63
C GLU A 40 0.50 -56.42 -20.84
N GLU A 41 -0.26 -57.32 -20.21
CA GLU A 41 -0.10 -58.78 -20.13
C GLU A 41 1.01 -59.37 -19.26
N ASN A 42 0.59 -59.90 -18.10
CA ASN A 42 0.77 -61.32 -17.82
C ASN A 42 -0.32 -61.83 -16.86
N LYS A 43 -1.06 -62.84 -17.32
CA LYS A 43 -1.96 -63.67 -16.53
C LYS A 43 -1.15 -64.70 -15.76
N GLU A 44 -1.34 -64.81 -14.46
CA GLU A 44 -1.29 -66.10 -13.77
C GLU A 44 -2.24 -66.06 -12.55
N LYS A 45 -3.13 -67.05 -12.50
CA LYS A 45 -4.08 -67.31 -11.40
C LYS A 45 -3.32 -67.94 -10.23
N LEU A 46 -3.65 -67.59 -8.99
CA LEU A 46 -3.84 -68.61 -7.94
C LEU A 46 -4.60 -68.06 -6.71
N ASP A 47 -5.75 -68.69 -6.47
CA ASP A 47 -6.40 -69.04 -5.21
C ASP A 47 -6.96 -68.02 -4.20
N GLN A 48 -8.29 -68.14 -4.07
CA GLN A 48 -9.08 -67.80 -2.89
C GLN A 48 -8.57 -68.55 -1.65
N LYS A 49 -8.32 -67.80 -0.57
CA LYS A 49 -8.70 -68.22 0.78
C LYS A 49 -9.43 -67.08 1.48
N SER A 50 -10.72 -67.28 1.61
CA SER A 50 -11.56 -66.68 2.64
C SER A 50 -10.94 -66.96 4.01
N ASN A 51 -10.73 -65.92 4.81
CA ASN A 51 -11.01 -66.04 6.23
C ASN A 51 -11.53 -64.70 6.75
N VAL A 52 -12.82 -64.71 7.08
CA VAL A 52 -13.47 -63.64 7.82
C VAL A 52 -12.89 -63.68 9.23
N GLN A 53 -12.24 -62.60 9.65
CA GLN A 53 -12.18 -62.28 11.06
C GLN A 53 -12.42 -60.79 11.24
N SER A 54 -13.67 -60.52 11.55
CA SER A 54 -14.19 -59.31 12.15
C SER A 54 -13.26 -58.77 13.23
N SER A 55 -12.59 -57.66 12.93
CA SER A 55 -12.45 -56.60 13.92
C SER A 55 -13.16 -55.40 13.34
N GLU A 56 -14.38 -55.16 13.82
CA GLU A 56 -14.99 -53.84 13.74
C GLU A 56 -14.05 -52.86 14.43
N THR A 57 -13.10 -52.31 13.69
CA THR A 57 -12.53 -51.01 14.03
C THR A 57 -13.64 -50.02 13.75
N TYR A 58 -14.52 -49.85 14.74
CA TYR A 58 -15.19 -48.58 14.98
C TYR A 58 -14.06 -47.55 15.10
N THR A 59 -13.62 -47.03 13.96
CA THR A 59 -12.85 -45.80 13.91
C THR A 59 -13.82 -44.75 14.37
N ASP A 60 -13.68 -44.45 15.66
CA ASP A 60 -14.44 -43.51 16.46
C ASP A 60 -14.97 -42.35 15.62
N ILE A 61 -16.26 -42.43 15.25
CA ILE A 61 -16.96 -41.43 14.43
C ILE A 61 -16.87 -40.04 15.10
N SER A 62 -16.67 -40.03 16.42
CA SER A 62 -16.35 -38.85 17.25
C SER A 62 -15.10 -38.11 16.78
N ASN A 63 -13.97 -38.80 16.56
CA ASN A 63 -12.69 -38.19 16.13
C ASN A 63 -12.77 -37.61 14.72
N ASN A 64 -13.58 -38.20 13.84
CA ASN A 64 -13.81 -37.67 12.50
C ASN A 64 -14.67 -36.39 12.53
N SER A 65 -15.71 -36.36 13.39
CA SER A 65 -16.56 -35.19 13.54
C SER A 65 -15.82 -33.98 14.12
N GLU A 66 -14.94 -34.19 15.10
CA GLU A 66 -14.12 -33.13 15.69
C GLU A 66 -13.13 -32.56 14.68
N TYR A 67 -12.46 -33.43 13.90
CA TYR A 67 -11.57 -33.03 12.81
C TYR A 67 -12.30 -32.21 11.74
N ILE A 68 -13.46 -32.68 11.27
CA ILE A 68 -14.28 -31.99 10.27
C ILE A 68 -14.70 -30.60 10.78
N ASN A 69 -15.15 -30.50 12.03
CA ASN A 69 -15.55 -29.24 12.64
C ASN A 69 -14.37 -28.26 12.76
N LYS A 70 -13.20 -28.72 13.24
CA LYS A 70 -11.97 -27.90 13.29
C LYS A 70 -11.56 -27.41 11.91
N ARG A 71 -11.67 -28.26 10.88
CA ARG A 71 -11.35 -27.89 9.50
C ARG A 71 -12.30 -26.85 8.95
N ALA A 72 -13.61 -27.01 9.17
CA ALA A 72 -14.61 -26.04 8.73
C ALA A 72 -14.41 -24.66 9.37
N ILE A 73 -14.05 -24.61 10.67
CA ILE A 73 -13.70 -23.36 11.36
C ILE A 73 -12.48 -22.69 10.72
N LEU A 74 -11.42 -23.46 10.47
CA LEU A 74 -10.21 -22.94 9.82
C LEU A 74 -10.49 -22.43 8.40
N ASP A 75 -11.28 -23.16 7.62
CA ASP A 75 -11.64 -22.74 6.27
C ASP A 75 -12.50 -21.46 6.28
N SER A 76 -13.43 -21.32 7.24
CA SER A 76 -14.21 -20.09 7.45
C SER A 76 -13.33 -18.89 7.85
N GLN A 77 -12.38 -19.11 8.76
CA GLN A 77 -11.40 -18.09 9.16
C GLN A 77 -10.52 -17.66 7.97
N ASN A 78 -10.06 -18.61 7.17
CA ASN A 78 -9.28 -18.34 5.97
C ASN A 78 -10.09 -17.57 4.92
N GLU A 79 -11.36 -17.93 4.70
CA GLU A 79 -12.25 -17.21 3.79
C GLU A 79 -12.46 -15.76 4.25
N PHE A 80 -12.68 -15.54 5.54
CA PHE A 80 -12.75 -14.21 6.12
C PHE A 80 -11.46 -13.40 5.86
N LYS A 81 -10.30 -13.97 6.19
CA LYS A 81 -8.99 -13.31 5.95
C LYS A 81 -8.78 -12.96 4.47
N LEU A 82 -9.11 -13.88 3.56
CA LEU A 82 -9.03 -13.63 2.11
C LEU A 82 -9.95 -12.49 1.66
N LYS A 83 -11.16 -12.39 2.22
CA LYS A 83 -12.09 -11.30 1.93
C LYS A 83 -11.55 -9.95 2.42
N VAL A 84 -10.97 -9.91 3.62
CA VAL A 84 -10.33 -8.70 4.17
C VAL A 84 -9.16 -8.26 3.30
N ILE A 85 -8.31 -9.20 2.86
CA ILE A 85 -7.19 -8.92 1.94
C ILE A 85 -7.70 -8.37 0.60
N SER A 86 -8.76 -8.94 0.04
CA SER A 86 -9.37 -8.45 -1.21
C SER A 86 -9.90 -7.03 -1.05
N ASN A 87 -10.61 -6.73 0.03
CA ASN A 87 -11.11 -5.38 0.30
C ASN A 87 -9.96 -4.36 0.45
N LYS A 88 -8.84 -4.78 1.05
CA LYS A 88 -7.65 -3.93 1.18
C LYS A 88 -7.02 -3.66 -0.19
N SER A 89 -6.91 -4.69 -1.02
CA SER A 89 -6.40 -4.60 -2.38
C SER A 89 -7.22 -3.61 -3.22
N GLU A 90 -8.55 -3.67 -3.16
CA GLU A 90 -9.44 -2.73 -3.84
C GLU A 90 -9.27 -1.29 -3.34
N ALA A 91 -9.12 -1.09 -2.03
CA ALA A 91 -8.90 0.24 -1.46
C ALA A 91 -7.54 0.83 -1.90
N LEU A 92 -6.48 0.01 -1.94
CA LEU A 92 -5.16 0.42 -2.42
C LEU A 92 -5.16 0.78 -3.91
N GLU A 93 -5.92 0.05 -4.74
CA GLU A 93 -6.09 0.36 -6.16
C GLU A 93 -6.73 1.74 -6.34
N GLN A 94 -7.82 2.01 -5.61
CA GLN A 94 -8.49 3.32 -5.65
C GLN A 94 -7.59 4.46 -5.17
N LEU A 95 -6.75 4.23 -4.15
CA LEU A 95 -5.75 5.22 -3.70
C LEU A 95 -4.73 5.53 -4.81
N ALA A 96 -4.28 4.52 -5.55
CA ALA A 96 -3.37 4.69 -6.68
C ALA A 96 -4.03 5.48 -7.83
N ASP A 97 -5.29 5.18 -8.14
CA ASP A 97 -6.06 5.87 -9.17
C ASP A 97 -6.26 7.36 -8.86
N ILE A 98 -6.56 7.69 -7.61
CA ILE A 98 -6.66 9.09 -7.16
C ILE A 98 -5.33 9.81 -7.37
N LYS A 99 -4.20 9.21 -6.96
CA LYS A 99 -2.86 9.79 -7.17
C LYS A 99 -2.57 10.02 -8.65
N ASN A 100 -2.91 9.06 -9.51
CA ASN A 100 -2.73 9.18 -10.94
C ASN A 100 -3.62 10.28 -11.54
N THR A 101 -4.83 10.46 -11.02
CA THR A 101 -5.75 11.53 -11.44
C THR A 101 -5.12 12.90 -11.22
N PHE A 102 -4.54 13.14 -10.04
CA PHE A 102 -3.85 14.40 -9.77
C PHE A 102 -2.64 14.62 -10.69
N LYS A 103 -1.85 13.56 -10.94
CA LYS A 103 -0.67 13.63 -11.81
C LYS A 103 -1.00 13.83 -13.28
N ASN A 104 -2.18 13.39 -13.73
CA ASN A 104 -2.60 13.51 -15.13
C ASN A 104 -3.47 14.74 -15.38
N CYS A 105 -4.00 15.39 -14.34
CA CYS A 105 -4.77 16.61 -14.47
C CYS A 105 -3.86 17.83 -14.66
N THR A 106 -3.95 18.47 -15.82
CA THR A 106 -3.17 19.68 -16.16
C THR A 106 -3.33 20.79 -15.14
N ASP A 107 -4.54 21.05 -14.65
CA ASP A 107 -4.78 22.12 -13.67
C ASP A 107 -4.12 21.81 -12.32
N CYS A 108 -4.22 20.55 -11.87
CA CYS A 108 -3.54 20.10 -10.66
C CYS A 108 -2.03 20.22 -10.79
N LEU A 109 -1.46 19.83 -11.94
CA LEU A 109 -0.03 19.98 -12.22
C LEU A 109 0.43 21.44 -12.25
N ASN A 110 -0.38 22.34 -12.80
CA ASN A 110 -0.07 23.76 -12.86
C ASN A 110 -0.09 24.40 -11.46
N ILE A 111 -1.10 24.09 -10.64
CA ILE A 111 -1.15 24.50 -9.24
C ILE A 111 0.04 23.94 -8.47
N TYR A 112 0.33 22.65 -8.67
CA TYR A 112 1.47 21.98 -8.04
C TYR A 112 2.80 22.69 -8.31
N LYS A 113 3.11 22.96 -9.59
CA LYS A 113 4.35 23.66 -9.97
C LYS A 113 4.40 25.08 -9.42
N LYS A 114 3.31 25.84 -9.56
CA LYS A 114 3.22 27.22 -9.06
C LYS A 114 3.50 27.28 -7.55
N ASN A 115 2.89 26.38 -6.80
CA ASN A 115 3.07 26.32 -5.35
C ASN A 115 4.49 25.88 -4.98
N LEU A 116 5.08 24.92 -5.69
CA LEU A 116 6.48 24.53 -5.46
C LEU A 116 7.44 25.70 -5.66
N ASP A 117 7.27 26.44 -6.75
CA ASP A 117 8.12 27.59 -7.06
C ASP A 117 7.96 28.71 -6.02
N ASP A 118 6.72 28.99 -5.59
CA ASP A 118 6.43 29.96 -4.52
C ASP A 118 7.07 29.55 -3.18
N MET A 119 6.85 28.30 -2.74
CA MET A 119 7.42 27.78 -1.50
C MET A 119 8.94 27.82 -1.52
N LYS A 120 9.56 27.40 -2.62
CA LYS A 120 11.02 27.42 -2.78
C LYS A 120 11.57 28.85 -2.70
N LEU A 121 10.91 29.80 -3.33
CA LEU A 121 11.29 31.21 -3.29
C LEU A 121 11.17 31.79 -1.88
N LYS A 122 10.07 31.48 -1.17
CA LYS A 122 9.83 31.91 0.20
C LYS A 122 10.87 31.37 1.18
N ILE A 123 11.18 30.06 1.12
CA ILE A 123 12.25 29.45 1.94
C ILE A 123 13.58 30.12 1.66
N LEU A 124 13.93 30.37 0.39
CA LEU A 124 15.19 31.01 0.04
C LEU A 124 15.28 32.44 0.55
N ARG A 125 14.18 33.20 0.50
CA ARG A 125 14.11 34.56 1.06
C ARG A 125 14.22 34.55 2.59
N LEU A 126 13.54 33.60 3.25
CA LEU A 126 13.63 33.42 4.70
C LEU A 126 15.05 33.10 5.15
N LYS A 127 15.72 32.13 4.50
CA LYS A 127 17.11 31.79 4.82
C LYS A 127 18.02 33.01 4.71
N LYS A 128 17.89 33.79 3.63
CA LYS A 128 18.64 35.05 3.49
C LYS A 128 18.32 36.01 4.63
N HIS A 129 17.05 36.23 4.96
CA HIS A 129 16.68 37.11 6.07
C HIS A 129 17.34 36.68 7.39
N ILE A 130 17.26 35.39 7.72
CA ILE A 130 17.89 34.81 8.92
C ILE A 130 19.41 34.97 8.91
N ASP A 131 20.06 34.73 7.76
CA ASP A 131 21.52 34.88 7.62
C ASP A 131 21.96 36.34 7.83
N HIS A 132 21.18 37.32 7.34
CA HIS A 132 21.46 38.74 7.56
C HIS A 132 21.20 39.17 9.02
N ASN A 133 20.27 38.49 9.71
CA ASN A 133 19.87 38.77 11.08
C ASN A 133 20.50 37.81 12.10
N TYR A 134 21.60 37.15 11.78
CA TYR A 134 22.35 36.27 12.71
C TYR A 134 21.50 35.19 13.40
N GLY A 135 20.49 34.63 12.73
CA GLY A 135 19.63 33.57 13.29
C GLY A 135 18.26 34.05 13.78
N PHE A 136 18.08 35.36 13.97
CA PHE A 136 16.86 35.94 14.51
C PHE A 136 15.79 36.18 13.44
N LEU A 137 14.53 35.99 13.82
CA LEU A 137 13.36 36.21 12.95
C LEU A 137 12.77 37.63 13.04
N GLY A 138 13.13 38.41 14.05
CA GLY A 138 12.52 39.71 14.29
C GLY A 138 11.04 39.61 14.68
N GLU A 139 10.26 40.66 14.40
CA GLU A 139 8.82 40.67 14.69
C GLU A 139 8.05 39.68 13.82
N GLU A 140 6.91 39.19 14.31
CA GLU A 140 6.05 38.25 13.56
C GLU A 140 5.66 38.77 12.18
N LYS A 141 5.38 40.07 12.07
CA LYS A 141 5.03 40.72 10.81
C LYS A 141 6.15 40.63 9.76
N GLU A 142 7.41 40.57 10.19
CA GLU A 142 8.55 40.54 9.27
C GLU A 142 8.71 39.19 8.60
N TYR A 143 8.46 38.09 9.33
CA TYR A 143 8.66 36.75 8.80
C TYR A 143 7.39 36.09 8.25
N GLN A 144 6.20 36.58 8.60
CA GLN A 144 4.90 36.11 8.07
C GLN A 144 4.86 36.09 6.54
N ASP A 145 5.51 37.04 5.87
CA ASP A 145 5.56 37.09 4.40
C ASP A 145 6.26 35.87 3.75
N TYR A 146 7.10 35.18 4.52
CA TYR A 146 7.79 33.96 4.08
C TYR A 146 7.02 32.68 4.42
N VAL A 147 5.97 32.78 5.21
CA VAL A 147 5.17 31.65 5.67
C VAL A 147 4.15 31.26 4.61
N PHE A 148 3.95 29.96 4.44
CA PHE A 148 2.95 29.39 3.52
C PHE A 148 2.17 28.22 4.14
N ILE A 149 2.21 28.09 5.46
CA ILE A 149 1.49 27.09 6.23
C ILE A 149 0.68 27.80 7.31
N ASP A 150 -0.52 27.33 7.61
CA ASP A 150 -1.44 28.04 8.51
C ASP A 150 -1.12 27.79 10.00
N ASN A 151 -0.50 26.66 10.34
CA ASN A 151 -0.25 26.24 11.72
C ASN A 151 1.19 26.54 12.18
N ILE A 152 1.58 27.82 12.15
CA ILE A 152 2.88 28.27 12.64
C ILE A 152 2.81 28.65 14.12
N GLU A 153 3.84 28.25 14.87
CA GLU A 153 4.04 28.71 16.24
C GLU A 153 4.60 30.14 16.20
N THR A 154 4.12 31.01 17.08
CA THR A 154 4.74 32.31 17.26
C THR A 154 6.14 32.14 17.86
N TYR A 155 7.16 32.64 17.18
CA TYR A 155 8.54 32.54 17.64
C TYR A 155 8.94 33.78 18.45
N SER A 156 9.73 33.57 19.50
CA SER A 156 10.28 34.68 20.28
C SER A 156 11.33 35.44 19.48
N GLN A 157 11.32 36.77 19.59
CA GLN A 157 12.34 37.65 19.00
C GLN A 157 13.74 37.42 19.57
N THR A 158 13.82 36.82 20.77
CA THR A 158 15.08 36.57 21.47
C THR A 158 15.59 35.13 21.31
N ASP A 159 14.84 34.26 20.60
CA ASP A 159 15.27 32.88 20.36
C ASP A 159 16.15 32.84 19.10
N GLU A 160 17.46 32.70 19.31
CA GLU A 160 18.46 32.53 18.24
C GLU A 160 18.19 31.32 17.34
N MET A 161 17.43 30.33 17.82
CA MET A 161 17.07 29.13 17.05
C MET A 161 15.72 29.27 16.35
N ALA A 162 14.99 30.37 16.55
CA ALA A 162 13.67 30.59 15.95
C ALA A 162 13.72 30.49 14.43
N GLY A 163 14.70 31.15 13.81
CA GLY A 163 14.87 31.15 12.35
C GLY A 163 15.08 29.74 11.81
N LEU A 164 16.00 28.99 12.43
CA LEU A 164 16.30 27.62 12.03
C LEU A 164 15.09 26.69 12.19
N LYS A 165 14.35 26.80 13.31
CA LYS A 165 13.14 26.00 13.56
C LYS A 165 12.08 26.28 12.49
N LEU A 166 11.84 27.55 12.15
CA LEU A 166 10.88 27.93 11.13
C LEU A 166 11.29 27.39 9.75
N VAL A 167 12.56 27.57 9.36
CA VAL A 167 13.10 27.04 8.10
C VAL A 167 12.89 25.54 8.01
N ASN A 168 13.27 24.78 9.04
CA ASN A 168 13.11 23.33 9.05
C ASN A 168 11.64 22.92 8.91
N LYS A 169 10.72 23.61 9.60
CA LYS A 169 9.27 23.34 9.51
C LYS A 169 8.73 23.59 8.10
N LEU A 170 9.16 24.67 7.45
CA LEU A 170 8.78 25.00 6.07
C LEU A 170 9.41 24.04 5.06
N GLU A 171 10.67 23.64 5.26
CA GLU A 171 11.35 22.64 4.42
C GLU A 171 10.71 21.27 4.54
N ASP A 172 10.31 20.85 5.73
CA ASP A 172 9.57 19.61 5.95
C ASP A 172 8.23 19.63 5.20
N HIS A 173 7.48 20.73 5.28
CA HIS A 173 6.25 20.89 4.49
C HIS A 173 6.53 20.84 2.99
N PHE A 174 7.55 21.56 2.52
CA PHE A 174 7.97 21.55 1.11
C PHE A 174 8.36 20.15 0.63
N ASN A 175 9.08 19.39 1.45
CA ASN A 175 9.48 18.02 1.15
C ASN A 175 8.27 17.09 1.05
N LYS A 176 7.28 17.22 1.94
CA LYS A 176 6.04 16.43 1.85
C LYS A 176 5.23 16.80 0.61
N TYR A 177 5.09 18.09 0.34
CA TYR A 177 4.40 18.58 -0.85
C TYR A 177 5.06 18.08 -2.15
N SER A 178 6.38 18.22 -2.26
CA SER A 178 7.15 17.79 -3.45
C SER A 178 7.12 16.27 -3.67
N ASN A 179 6.91 15.48 -2.61
CA ASN A 179 6.74 14.04 -2.69
C ASN A 179 5.31 13.61 -3.05
N TYR A 180 4.42 14.54 -3.41
CA TYR A 180 3.00 14.26 -3.64
C TYR A 180 2.31 13.60 -2.44
N ASP A 181 2.68 14.02 -1.22
CA ASP A 181 1.90 13.68 -0.05
C ASP A 181 0.52 14.34 -0.16
N ILE A 182 -0.53 13.51 -0.26
CA ILE A 182 -1.89 13.98 -0.52
C ILE A 182 -2.44 14.81 0.64
N ASP A 183 -1.94 14.60 1.85
CA ASP A 183 -2.36 15.40 3.01
C ASP A 183 -1.89 16.86 2.92
N TYR A 184 -0.87 17.13 2.09
CA TYR A 184 -0.29 18.44 1.86
C TYR A 184 -0.64 18.99 0.47
N PHE A 185 -1.10 18.13 -0.43
CA PHE A 185 -1.37 18.48 -1.82
C PHE A 185 -2.57 19.43 -1.94
N VAL A 186 -2.45 20.43 -2.82
CA VAL A 186 -3.53 21.38 -3.12
C VAL A 186 -4.10 21.05 -4.51
N PRO A 187 -5.31 20.47 -4.60
CA PRO A 187 -5.90 20.05 -5.86
C PRO A 187 -6.62 21.21 -6.55
N CYS A 188 -6.93 21.05 -7.84
CA CYS A 188 -7.83 21.97 -8.51
C CYS A 188 -9.27 21.85 -7.97
N THR A 189 -10.13 22.82 -8.27
CA THR A 189 -11.52 22.86 -7.80
C THR A 189 -12.31 21.59 -8.11
N ASN A 190 -12.01 20.95 -9.25
CA ASN A 190 -12.74 19.77 -9.73
C ASN A 190 -12.32 18.47 -9.02
N HIS A 191 -11.22 18.48 -8.26
CA HIS A 191 -10.68 17.29 -7.59
C HIS A 191 -10.51 17.49 -6.08
N LYS A 192 -11.17 18.51 -5.51
CA LYS A 192 -11.12 18.75 -4.06
C LYS A 192 -11.71 17.60 -3.26
N ASP A 193 -12.79 17.02 -3.75
CA ASP A 193 -13.48 15.86 -3.18
C ASP A 193 -12.61 14.60 -3.15
N LEU A 194 -11.68 14.46 -4.11
CA LEU A 194 -10.77 13.31 -4.16
C LEU A 194 -9.81 13.26 -2.97
N ILE A 195 -9.51 14.40 -2.32
CA ILE A 195 -8.70 14.41 -1.09
C ILE A 195 -9.45 13.76 0.06
N ASP A 196 -10.72 14.11 0.27
CA ASP A 196 -11.52 13.53 1.34
C ASP A 196 -11.71 12.03 1.11
N LYS A 197 -11.96 11.63 -0.15
CA LYS A 197 -12.01 10.22 -0.55
C LYS A 197 -10.68 9.51 -0.26
N TYR A 198 -9.55 10.13 -0.58
CA TYR A 198 -8.22 9.56 -0.31
C TYR A 198 -7.99 9.34 1.19
N LYS A 199 -8.38 10.31 2.03
CA LYS A 199 -8.25 10.20 3.50
C LYS A 199 -9.09 9.07 4.06
N LEU A 200 -10.35 8.97 3.65
CA LEU A 200 -11.25 7.87 4.05
C LEU A 200 -10.71 6.50 3.63
N LEU A 201 -10.21 6.38 2.40
CA LEU A 201 -9.61 5.14 1.91
C LEU A 201 -8.34 4.78 2.68
N SER A 202 -7.52 5.76 3.04
CA SER A 202 -6.30 5.55 3.83
C SER A 202 -6.62 5.03 5.23
N ILE A 203 -7.62 5.59 5.91
CA ILE A 203 -8.13 5.08 7.21
C ILE A 203 -8.66 3.65 7.05
N LYS A 204 -9.44 3.38 6.00
CA LYS A 204 -9.97 2.04 5.72
C LYS A 204 -8.84 1.02 5.53
N VAL A 205 -7.76 1.38 4.82
CA VAL A 205 -6.59 0.50 4.66
C VAL A 205 -5.94 0.21 6.01
N GLN A 206 -5.75 1.24 6.86
CA GLN A 206 -5.18 1.06 8.21
C GLN A 206 -6.03 0.14 9.09
N ASP A 207 -7.35 0.26 9.03
CA ASP A 207 -8.24 -0.61 9.81
C ASP A 207 -8.26 -2.05 9.29
N LEU A 208 -8.22 -2.24 7.97
CA LEU A 208 -8.06 -3.57 7.37
C LEU A 208 -6.72 -4.21 7.74
N ASP A 209 -5.64 -3.42 7.86
CA ASP A 209 -4.33 -3.91 8.32
C ASP A 209 -4.39 -4.44 9.75
N LYS A 210 -5.05 -3.74 10.67
CA LYS A 210 -5.25 -4.23 12.05
C LYS A 210 -5.99 -5.57 12.08
N ILE A 211 -6.94 -5.78 11.17
CA ILE A 211 -7.71 -7.05 11.08
C ILE A 211 -6.85 -8.19 10.52
N ILE A 212 -5.93 -7.91 9.58
CA ILE A 212 -5.05 -8.92 8.98
C ILE A 212 -3.92 -9.32 9.94
N SER A 213 -3.39 -8.35 10.69
CA SER A 213 -2.28 -8.55 11.64
C SER A 213 -2.69 -9.26 12.94
N ASN A 214 -3.99 -9.40 13.20
CA ASN A 214 -4.56 -10.21 14.28
C ASN A 214 -4.84 -11.66 13.86
#